data_AF-A0A928ZRQ5-F1
#
_entry.id   AF-A0A928ZRQ5-F1
#
_cell.length_a   1.000
_cell.length_b   1.000
_cell.length_c   1.000
_cell.angle_alpha   90.00
_cell.angle_beta   90.00
_cell.angle_gamma   90.00
#
_symmetry.space_group_name_H-M   'P 1'
#
loop_
_entity.id
_entity.type
_entity.pdbx_description
1 polymer ?
#
loop_
_entity_poly.entity_id
_entity_poly.type
_entity_poly.pdbx_seq_one_letter_code
_entity_poly.pdbx_strand_id
1 'polypeptide(L)'
;MDDWLKQLQNEFDAATKEASELLAEVARETAEETERAADQLIEASGLVIDEVDRAIGPAIRSWSDQIDSSLESSFLYLDQHLTPWIAEVTIPVTHTVNPWLQNHPTCVGCRNYHGTAYGDEMMVCAMHPYGPETDSCRDWESIWPDSEEI
;
A
#
# COMPACT_ATOMS: atom_id res chain seq x y z
N MET A 1 21.00 -32.69 72.18
CA MET A 1 21.36 -32.46 70.76
C MET A 1 20.43 -31.47 70.08
N ASP A 2 19.20 -31.23 70.56
CA ASP A 2 18.23 -30.35 69.88
C ASP A 2 18.40 -28.83 70.14
N ASP A 3 18.98 -28.42 71.27
CA ASP A 3 19.11 -26.99 71.60
C ASP A 3 20.04 -26.24 70.65
N TRP A 4 21.12 -26.90 70.18
CA TRP A 4 22.04 -26.32 69.21
C TRP A 4 21.35 -26.02 67.87
N LEU A 5 20.45 -26.91 67.43
CA LEU A 5 19.73 -26.77 66.17
C LEU A 5 18.71 -25.62 66.23
N LYS A 6 18.02 -25.47 67.38
CA LYS A 6 17.09 -24.36 67.60
C LYS A 6 17.80 -23.01 67.62
N GLN A 7 19.00 -22.97 68.20
CA GLN A 7 19.80 -21.76 68.27
C GLN A 7 20.27 -21.32 66.88
N LEU A 8 20.75 -22.27 66.07
CA LEU A 8 21.12 -22.03 64.67
C LEU A 8 19.93 -21.54 63.82
N GLN A 9 18.74 -22.14 63.99
CA GLN A 9 17.53 -21.72 63.27
C GLN A 9 17.14 -20.28 63.61
N ASN A 10 17.15 -19.93 64.90
CA ASN A 10 16.80 -18.58 65.34
C ASN A 10 17.80 -17.52 64.82
N GLU A 11 19.09 -17.86 64.74
CA GLU A 11 20.12 -16.96 64.18
C GLU A 11 19.94 -16.78 62.66
N PHE A 12 19.61 -17.86 61.94
CA PHE A 12 19.36 -17.78 60.50
C PHE A 12 18.08 -16.99 60.19
N ASP A 13 17.02 -17.17 60.96
CA ASP A 13 15.77 -16.41 60.82
C ASP A 13 15.98 -14.92 61.11
N ALA A 14 16.78 -14.59 62.13
CA ALA A 14 17.13 -13.20 62.44
C ALA A 14 17.94 -12.55 61.32
N ALA A 15 18.97 -13.24 60.80
CA ALA A 15 19.81 -12.75 59.70
C ALA A 15 19.02 -12.60 58.39
N THR A 16 18.10 -13.52 58.11
CA THR A 16 17.22 -13.47 56.93
C THR A 16 16.29 -12.26 56.99
N LYS A 17 15.74 -11.97 58.17
CA LYS A 17 14.87 -10.82 58.38
C LYS A 17 15.63 -9.50 58.20
N GLU A 18 16.81 -9.38 58.80
CA GLU A 18 17.66 -8.19 58.66
C GLU A 18 18.08 -7.95 57.21
N ALA A 19 18.44 -9.00 56.48
CA ALA A 19 18.76 -8.90 55.04
C ALA A 19 17.55 -8.45 54.21
N SER A 20 16.34 -8.91 54.55
CA SER A 20 15.12 -8.50 53.85
C SER A 20 14.77 -7.03 54.08
N GLU A 21 15.00 -6.53 55.29
CA GLU A 21 14.76 -5.12 55.65
C GLU A 21 15.76 -4.19 54.95
N LEU A 22 17.03 -4.58 54.86
CA LEU A 22 18.05 -3.85 54.10
C LEU A 22 17.75 -3.83 52.60
N LEU A 23 17.34 -4.95 52.02
CA LEU A 23 16.96 -5.02 50.61
C LEU A 23 15.71 -4.19 50.30
N ALA A 24 14.74 -4.16 51.22
CA ALA A 24 13.55 -3.33 51.09
C ALA A 24 13.88 -1.82 51.13
N GLU A 25 14.78 -1.40 52.01
CA GLU A 25 15.21 -0.01 52.08
C GLU A 25 16.00 0.40 50.83
N VAL A 26 16.96 -0.42 50.40
CA VAL A 26 17.73 -0.18 49.17
C VAL A 26 16.85 -0.17 47.93
N ALA A 27 15.86 -1.06 47.83
CA ALA A 27 14.91 -1.07 46.72
C ALA A 27 14.05 0.20 46.68
N ARG A 28 13.73 0.78 47.84
CA ARG A 28 12.95 2.02 47.94
C ARG A 28 13.77 3.24 47.55
N GLU A 29 15.02 3.30 47.98
CA GLU A 29 15.96 4.37 47.63
C GLU A 29 16.33 4.34 46.14
N THR A 30 16.59 3.16 45.57
CA THR A 30 16.91 3.01 44.14
C THR A 30 15.71 3.30 43.22
N ALA A 31 14.47 3.06 43.67
CA ALA A 31 13.29 3.39 42.87
C ALA A 31 13.15 4.90 42.61
N GLU A 32 13.39 5.73 43.63
CA GLU A 32 13.23 7.18 43.52
C GLU A 32 14.34 7.86 42.70
N GLU A 33 15.55 7.31 42.67
CA GLU A 33 16.62 7.79 41.78
C GLU A 33 16.38 7.37 40.32
N THR A 34 15.83 6.17 40.11
CA THR A 34 15.54 5.64 38.77
C THR A 34 14.40 6.41 38.09
N GLU A 35 13.35 6.80 38.84
CA GLU A 35 12.28 7.66 38.31
C GLU A 35 12.80 9.04 37.89
N ARG A 36 13.63 9.69 38.72
CA ARG A 36 14.20 11.01 38.38
C ARG A 36 15.14 10.95 37.18
N ALA A 37 15.91 9.88 37.05
CA ALA A 37 16.77 9.66 35.88
C ALA A 37 15.94 9.39 34.61
N ALA A 38 14.84 8.65 34.72
CA ALA A 38 13.92 8.41 33.62
C ALA A 38 13.25 9.71 33.13
N ASP A 39 12.77 10.55 34.06
CA ASP A 39 12.16 11.85 33.72
C ASP A 39 13.15 12.78 33.01
N GLN A 40 14.40 12.85 33.49
CA GLN A 40 15.46 13.64 32.84
C GLN A 40 15.82 13.12 31.45
N LEU A 41 15.81 11.80 31.24
CA LEU A 41 16.02 11.19 29.93
C LEU A 41 14.86 11.48 28.97
N ILE A 42 13.62 11.46 29.46
CA ILE A 42 12.43 11.82 28.68
C ILE A 42 12.50 13.30 28.26
N GLU A 43 12.83 14.22 29.17
CA GLU A 43 13.00 15.65 28.83
C GLU A 43 14.14 15.88 27.82
N ALA A 44 15.28 15.22 28.01
CA ALA A 44 16.39 15.29 27.07
C ALA A 44 16.03 14.73 25.68
N SER A 45 15.19 13.68 25.62
CA SER A 45 14.70 13.12 24.35
C SER A 45 13.76 14.08 23.60
N GLY A 46 12.98 14.90 24.31
CA GLY A 46 12.12 15.92 23.70
C GLY A 46 12.91 16.97 22.93
N LEU A 47 14.09 17.36 23.42
CA LEU A 47 15.00 18.29 22.73
C LEU A 47 15.60 17.69 21.44
N VAL A 48 15.77 16.37 21.37
CA VAL A 48 16.26 15.67 20.19
C VAL A 48 15.16 15.56 19.12
N ILE A 49 13.91 15.37 19.51
CA ILE A 49 12.76 15.30 18.59
C ILE A 49 12.57 16.62 17.84
N ASP A 50 12.64 17.75 18.55
CA ASP A 50 12.51 19.09 17.94
C ASP A 50 13.64 19.41 16.96
N GLU A 51 14.85 18.91 17.22
CA GLU A 51 15.99 19.10 16.32
C GLU A 51 15.91 18.19 15.09
N VAL A 52 15.43 16.96 15.26
CA VAL A 52 15.12 16.05 14.15
C VAL A 52 14.06 16.63 13.22
N ASP A 53 12.97 17.18 13.74
CA ASP A 53 11.90 17.75 12.89
C ASP A 53 12.37 19.02 12.15
N ARG A 54 13.23 19.82 12.78
CA ARG A 54 13.83 21.02 12.16
C ARG A 54 14.88 20.69 11.10
N ALA A 55 15.71 19.67 11.34
CA ALA A 55 16.80 19.29 10.42
C ALA A 55 16.34 18.37 9.29
N ILE A 56 15.41 17.45 9.54
CA ILE A 56 15.02 16.38 8.62
C ILE A 56 13.63 16.66 8.00
N GLY A 57 12.72 17.30 8.73
CA GLY A 57 11.36 17.59 8.25
C GLY A 57 11.31 18.35 6.91
N PRO A 58 12.11 19.41 6.69
CA PRO A 58 12.14 20.11 5.40
C PRO A 58 12.67 19.25 4.24
N ALA A 59 13.64 18.37 4.49
CA ALA A 59 14.19 17.47 3.49
C ALA A 59 13.17 16.40 3.06
N ILE A 60 12.44 15.83 4.02
CA ILE A 60 11.37 14.86 3.73
C ILE A 60 10.23 15.52 2.93
N ARG A 61 9.79 16.72 3.32
CA ARG A 61 8.75 17.46 2.57
C ARG A 61 9.20 17.78 1.15
N SER A 62 10.44 18.24 0.99
CA SER A 62 11.01 18.53 -0.33
C SER A 62 11.08 17.29 -1.23
N TRP A 63 11.40 16.11 -0.69
CA TRP A 63 11.39 14.86 -1.46
C TRP A 63 9.97 14.42 -1.81
N SER A 64 9.02 14.58 -0.89
CA SER A 64 7.60 14.29 -1.14
C SER A 64 7.06 15.12 -2.31
N ASP A 65 7.29 16.43 -2.29
CA ASP A 65 6.78 17.34 -3.33
C ASP A 65 7.44 17.07 -4.70
N GLN A 66 8.71 16.67 -4.72
CA GLN A 66 9.42 16.29 -5.95
C GLN A 66 8.88 14.99 -6.54
N ILE A 67 8.57 14.00 -5.70
CA ILE A 67 7.98 12.74 -6.15
C ILE A 67 6.58 12.99 -6.71
N ASP A 68 5.75 13.75 -5.99
CA ASP A 68 4.37 14.02 -6.39
C ASP A 68 4.30 14.74 -7.75
N SER A 69 5.08 15.83 -7.90
CA SER A 69 5.14 16.57 -9.17
C SER A 69 5.74 15.76 -10.33
N SER A 70 6.72 14.88 -10.06
CA SER A 70 7.29 14.00 -11.09
C SER A 70 6.31 12.90 -11.51
N LEU A 71 5.52 12.36 -10.59
CA LEU A 71 4.50 11.36 -10.90
C LEU A 71 3.32 11.97 -11.64
N GLU A 72 2.84 13.15 -11.24
CA GLU A 72 1.74 13.85 -11.91
C GLU A 72 2.10 14.19 -13.36
N SER A 73 3.29 14.75 -13.59
CA SER A 73 3.78 15.05 -14.94
C SER A 73 3.97 13.80 -15.81
N SER A 74 4.50 12.72 -15.23
CA SER A 74 4.62 11.43 -15.92
C SER A 74 3.26 10.86 -16.28
N PHE A 75 2.29 10.90 -15.36
CA PHE A 75 0.94 10.40 -15.59
C PHE A 75 0.22 11.19 -16.68
N LEU A 76 0.30 12.53 -16.66
CA LEU A 76 -0.23 13.39 -17.71
C LEU A 76 0.40 13.08 -19.08
N TYR A 77 1.69 12.79 -19.13
CA TYR A 77 2.37 12.40 -20.36
C TYR A 77 1.87 11.04 -20.89
N LEU A 78 1.74 10.02 -20.01
CA LEU A 78 1.21 8.72 -20.39
C LEU A 78 -0.22 8.85 -20.95
N ASP A 79 -1.07 9.60 -20.27
CA ASP A 79 -2.47 9.83 -20.64
C ASP A 79 -2.61 10.58 -21.97
N GLN A 80 -1.84 11.65 -22.18
CA GLN A 80 -1.95 12.48 -23.39
C GLN A 80 -1.29 11.87 -24.61
N HIS A 81 -0.21 11.11 -24.45
CA HIS A 81 0.61 10.67 -25.60
C HIS A 81 0.60 9.16 -25.85
N LEU A 82 0.60 8.34 -24.80
CA LEU A 82 0.70 6.88 -24.97
C LEU A 82 -0.65 6.21 -25.03
N THR A 83 -1.59 6.56 -24.15
CA THR A 83 -2.93 5.96 -24.14
C THR A 83 -3.64 6.07 -25.50
N PRO A 84 -3.68 7.24 -26.18
CA PRO A 84 -4.34 7.36 -27.48
C PRO A 84 -3.64 6.55 -28.57
N TRP A 85 -2.31 6.54 -28.55
CA TRP A 85 -1.52 5.76 -29.51
C TRP A 85 -1.74 4.25 -29.31
N ILE A 86 -1.74 3.75 -28.07
CA ILE A 86 -2.03 2.34 -27.76
C ILE A 86 -3.44 1.97 -28.21
N ALA A 87 -4.43 2.83 -27.95
CA ALA A 87 -5.79 2.60 -28.38
C ALA A 87 -5.87 2.43 -29.91
N GLU A 88 -5.21 3.31 -30.66
CA GLU A 88 -5.18 3.26 -32.13
C GLU A 88 -4.53 1.97 -32.65
N VAL A 89 -3.33 1.62 -32.18
CA VAL A 89 -2.60 0.43 -32.69
C VAL A 89 -3.24 -0.89 -32.30
N THR A 90 -4.09 -0.89 -31.27
CA THR A 90 -4.78 -2.10 -30.81
C THR A 90 -6.12 -2.33 -31.49
N ILE A 91 -6.66 -1.35 -32.26
CA ILE A 91 -7.94 -1.47 -33.00
C ILE A 91 -8.07 -2.81 -33.76
N PRO A 92 -7.07 -3.28 -34.54
CA PRO A 92 -7.23 -4.52 -35.29
C PRO A 92 -7.40 -5.74 -34.38
N VAL A 93 -6.72 -5.76 -33.23
CA VAL A 93 -6.80 -6.83 -32.24
C VAL A 93 -8.12 -6.74 -31.48
N THR A 94 -8.50 -5.56 -31.00
CA THR A 94 -9.72 -5.36 -30.21
C THR A 94 -10.97 -5.57 -31.05
N HIS A 95 -10.97 -5.23 -32.34
CA HIS A 95 -12.14 -5.39 -33.21
C HIS A 95 -12.16 -6.74 -33.95
N THR A 96 -11.08 -7.54 -33.93
CA THR A 96 -11.09 -8.90 -34.52
C THR A 96 -11.14 -10.00 -33.47
N VAL A 97 -10.22 -9.95 -32.50
CA VAL A 97 -9.98 -11.06 -31.58
C VAL A 97 -10.97 -11.04 -30.42
N ASN A 98 -11.22 -9.87 -29.81
CA ASN A 98 -12.11 -9.79 -28.66
C ASN A 98 -13.57 -10.20 -28.97
N PRO A 99 -14.21 -9.78 -30.08
CA PRO A 99 -15.57 -10.20 -30.38
C PRO A 99 -15.66 -11.71 -30.52
N TRP A 100 -14.64 -12.33 -31.12
CA TRP A 100 -14.57 -13.78 -31.27
C TRP A 100 -14.47 -14.49 -29.91
N LEU A 101 -13.56 -14.02 -29.03
CA LEU A 101 -13.40 -14.59 -27.68
C LEU A 101 -14.61 -14.37 -26.78
N GLN A 102 -15.39 -13.32 -27.02
CA GLN A 102 -16.56 -12.94 -26.23
C GLN A 102 -17.88 -13.47 -26.80
N ASN A 103 -17.86 -14.39 -27.77
CA ASN A 103 -19.06 -14.96 -28.42
C ASN A 103 -19.93 -13.93 -29.18
N HIS A 104 -19.31 -12.89 -29.74
CA HIS A 104 -19.95 -11.91 -30.62
C HIS A 104 -19.30 -11.90 -32.01
N PRO A 105 -19.29 -13.03 -32.76
CA PRO A 105 -18.57 -13.14 -34.04
C PRO A 105 -19.10 -12.18 -35.11
N THR A 106 -20.38 -11.81 -35.07
CA THR A 106 -20.96 -10.81 -35.98
C THR A 106 -20.36 -9.41 -35.80
N CYS A 107 -19.73 -9.15 -34.65
CA CYS A 107 -19.09 -7.88 -34.35
C CYS A 107 -17.62 -7.79 -34.81
N VAL A 108 -17.07 -8.85 -35.40
CA VAL A 108 -15.71 -8.86 -35.95
C VAL A 108 -15.59 -7.81 -37.07
N GLY A 109 -14.70 -6.84 -36.88
CA GLY A 109 -14.50 -5.71 -37.80
C GLY A 109 -15.53 -4.59 -37.67
N CYS A 110 -16.42 -4.59 -36.68
CA CYS A 110 -17.33 -3.46 -36.51
C CYS A 110 -16.60 -2.26 -35.89
N ARG A 111 -16.78 -1.08 -36.48
CA ARG A 111 -16.17 0.18 -36.02
C ARG A 111 -16.51 0.54 -34.57
N ASN A 112 -17.72 0.20 -34.13
CA ASN A 112 -18.26 0.61 -32.83
C ASN A 112 -18.27 -0.52 -31.78
N TYR A 113 -17.51 -1.59 -32.00
CA TYR A 113 -17.39 -2.66 -31.02
C TYR A 113 -16.73 -2.12 -29.73
N HIS A 114 -17.30 -2.48 -28.57
CA HIS A 114 -16.90 -1.98 -27.25
C HIS A 114 -16.40 -3.10 -26.32
N GLY A 115 -17.10 -4.24 -26.31
CA GLY A 115 -16.62 -5.49 -25.68
C GLY A 115 -16.26 -5.39 -24.20
N THR A 116 -16.90 -4.51 -23.43
CA THR A 116 -16.56 -4.25 -22.02
C THR A 116 -17.70 -4.64 -21.08
N ALA A 117 -17.37 -5.33 -19.99
CA ALA A 117 -18.32 -5.70 -18.94
C ALA A 117 -18.52 -4.58 -17.91
N TYR A 118 -19.77 -4.32 -17.55
CA TYR A 118 -20.19 -3.37 -16.53
C TYR A 118 -21.02 -4.11 -15.47
N GLY A 119 -20.34 -4.71 -14.49
CA GLY A 119 -20.98 -5.61 -13.53
C GLY A 119 -21.32 -6.95 -14.19
N ASP A 120 -22.59 -7.36 -14.10
CA ASP A 120 -23.09 -8.63 -14.66
C ASP A 120 -23.50 -8.53 -16.14
N GLU A 121 -23.48 -7.34 -16.72
CA GLU A 121 -23.91 -7.09 -18.11
C GLU A 121 -22.72 -6.68 -18.99
N MET A 122 -22.69 -7.15 -20.23
CA MET A 122 -21.66 -6.79 -21.20
C MET A 122 -22.22 -5.81 -22.23
N MET A 123 -21.53 -4.69 -22.42
CA MET A 123 -21.81 -3.79 -23.52
C MET A 123 -20.97 -4.21 -24.74
N VAL A 124 -21.64 -4.82 -25.70
CA VAL A 124 -21.03 -5.40 -26.90
C VAL A 124 -20.58 -4.32 -27.88
N CYS A 125 -21.46 -3.38 -28.21
CA CYS A 125 -21.24 -2.35 -29.21
C CYS A 125 -21.98 -1.06 -28.80
N ALA A 126 -21.44 0.11 -29.17
CA ALA A 126 -22.08 1.39 -28.87
C ALA A 126 -23.45 1.56 -29.57
N MET A 127 -23.62 0.98 -30.77
CA MET A 127 -24.89 1.02 -31.51
C MET A 127 -25.85 -0.12 -31.13
N HIS A 128 -25.29 -1.27 -30.73
CA HIS A 128 -26.04 -2.46 -30.36
C HIS A 128 -25.52 -2.97 -29.01
N PRO A 129 -26.05 -2.46 -27.88
CA PRO A 129 -25.51 -2.76 -26.55
C PRO A 129 -25.43 -4.25 -26.22
N TYR A 130 -26.35 -5.06 -26.77
CA TYR A 130 -26.40 -6.52 -26.57
C TYR A 130 -25.95 -7.32 -27.82
N GLY A 131 -25.35 -6.64 -28.80
CA GLY A 131 -25.00 -7.21 -30.10
C GLY A 131 -26.12 -7.05 -31.15
N PRO A 132 -25.78 -7.15 -32.44
CA PRO A 132 -26.75 -7.00 -33.53
C PRO A 132 -27.75 -8.15 -33.54
N GLU A 133 -29.02 -7.84 -33.81
CA GLU A 133 -30.10 -8.84 -33.93
C GLU A 133 -30.06 -9.63 -35.25
N THR A 134 -29.21 -9.21 -36.19
CA THR A 134 -29.07 -9.77 -37.52
C THR A 134 -27.73 -10.47 -37.70
N ASP A 135 -27.65 -11.39 -38.67
CA ASP A 135 -26.43 -12.14 -39.00
C ASP A 135 -25.29 -11.28 -39.59
N SER A 136 -25.55 -9.99 -39.85
CA SER A 136 -24.58 -9.01 -40.33
C SER A 136 -24.62 -7.71 -39.53
N CYS A 137 -23.45 -7.12 -39.28
CA CYS A 137 -23.30 -5.82 -38.64
C CYS A 137 -23.35 -4.69 -39.67
N ARG A 138 -24.20 -3.68 -39.46
CA ARG A 138 -24.31 -2.51 -40.35
C ARG A 138 -23.12 -1.54 -40.22
N ASP A 139 -22.42 -1.60 -39.10
CA ASP A 139 -21.22 -0.81 -38.79
C ASP A 139 -19.93 -1.55 -39.14
N TRP A 140 -20.03 -2.64 -39.91
CA TRP A 140 -18.84 -3.37 -40.35
C TRP A 140 -18.00 -2.47 -41.24
N GLU A 141 -16.71 -2.36 -40.90
CA GLU A 141 -15.71 -1.61 -41.65
C GLU A 141 -14.46 -2.47 -41.74
N SER A 142 -13.78 -2.50 -42.89
CA SER A 142 -12.49 -3.20 -42.93
C SER A 142 -11.53 -2.47 -41.99
N ILE A 143 -11.09 -3.16 -40.94
CA ILE A 143 -10.04 -2.68 -40.03
C ILE A 143 -8.63 -3.10 -40.49
N TRP A 144 -8.55 -3.86 -41.59
CA TRP A 144 -7.30 -4.25 -42.23
C TRP A 144 -7.07 -3.38 -43.47
N PRO A 145 -5.84 -2.86 -43.68
CA PRO A 145 -5.53 -2.13 -44.90
C PRO A 145 -5.74 -3.04 -46.11
N ASP A 146 -6.30 -2.47 -47.18
CA ASP A 146 -6.47 -3.18 -48.45
C ASP A 146 -5.10 -3.58 -48.99
N SER A 147 -5.00 -4.80 -49.52
CA SER A 147 -3.75 -5.39 -50.01
C SER A 147 -3.15 -4.72 -51.25
N GLU A 148 -3.69 -3.58 -51.69
CA GLU A 148 -3.25 -2.84 -52.88
C GLU A 148 -2.27 -1.68 -52.57
N GLU A 149 -1.97 -1.39 -51.29
CA GLU A 149 -1.05 -0.32 -50.87
C GLU A 149 0.29 -0.81 -50.25
N ILE A 150 0.74 -2.03 -50.57
CA ILE A 150 2.09 -2.54 -50.19
C ILE A 150 2.93 -2.86 -51.42
#